data_AF-A0A381VQW8-F1
#
_entry.id   AF-A0A381VQW8-F1
#
_cell.length_a   1.000
_cell.length_b   1.000
_cell.length_c   1.000
_cell.angle_alpha   90.00
_cell.angle_beta   90.00
_cell.angle_gamma   90.00
#
_symmetry.space_group_name_H-M   'P 1'
#
loop_
_entity.id
_entity.type
_entity.pdbx_description
1 polymer ?
#
loop_
_entity_poly.entity_id
_entity_poly.type
_entity_poly.pdbx_seq_one_letter_code
_entity_poly.pdbx_strand_id
1 'polypeptide(L)'
;MTLLKKTYEKENLHWEWELILERCNLIEHASRNFDFIPKVKFINLDNELIYNQTLVEKHNFNKIEKNEKLEILHYFANNLQKMTDFGLIHGDIKRSNVVFDGIKLNLIDWEPSFKLYFEALIKIVLKRMLIKK
;
A
#
# COMPACT_ATOMS: atom_id res chain seq x y z
N MET A 1 13.37 -9.30 14.10
CA MET A 1 12.72 -8.31 13.21
C MET A 1 11.44 -7.86 13.88
N THR A 2 11.27 -6.57 14.13
CA THR A 2 10.09 -6.06 14.86
C THR A 2 8.94 -5.82 13.89
N LEU A 3 7.74 -6.25 14.27
CA LEU A 3 6.54 -6.17 13.43
C LEU A 3 5.51 -5.25 14.07
N LEU A 4 4.87 -4.42 13.24
CA LEU A 4 3.58 -3.82 13.56
C LEU A 4 2.50 -4.85 13.27
N LYS A 5 1.63 -5.12 14.24
CA LYS A 5 0.50 -6.03 14.10
C LYS A 5 -0.81 -5.25 14.26
N LYS A 6 -1.76 -5.48 13.36
CA LYS A 6 -3.16 -5.05 13.48
C LYS A 6 -4.07 -6.27 13.30
N THR A 7 -5.19 -6.30 14.01
CA THR A 7 -6.24 -7.30 13.84
C THR A 7 -7.49 -6.59 13.36
N TYR A 8 -8.14 -7.16 12.36
CA TYR A 8 -9.42 -6.70 11.84
C TYR A 8 -10.44 -7.82 12.02
N GLU A 9 -11.53 -7.53 12.72
CA GLU A 9 -12.69 -8.42 12.75
C GLU A 9 -13.40 -8.36 11.40
N LYS A 10 -13.81 -9.51 10.86
CA LYS A 10 -14.45 -9.58 9.53
C LYS A 10 -15.69 -8.70 9.42
N GLU A 11 -16.48 -8.61 10.48
CA GLU A 11 -17.69 -7.77 10.53
C GLU A 11 -17.41 -6.26 10.38
N ASN A 12 -16.22 -5.82 10.73
CA ASN A 12 -15.79 -4.42 10.62
C ASN A 12 -15.18 -4.09 9.25
N LEU A 13 -14.98 -5.10 8.40
CA LEU A 13 -14.47 -4.91 7.04
C LEU A 13 -15.65 -4.81 6.07
N HIS A 14 -15.93 -3.58 5.63
CA HIS A 14 -17.15 -3.26 4.88
C HIS A 14 -17.04 -3.55 3.37
N TRP A 15 -16.75 -4.79 2.99
CA TRP A 15 -16.70 -5.24 1.59
C TRP A 15 -16.89 -6.77 1.46
N GLU A 16 -17.02 -7.27 0.22
CA GLU A 16 -17.04 -8.72 -0.02
C GLU A 16 -15.71 -9.36 0.38
N TRP A 17 -15.79 -10.49 1.09
CA TRP A 17 -14.64 -11.11 1.71
C TRP A 17 -13.59 -11.56 0.70
N GLU A 18 -14.02 -12.12 -0.43
CA GLU A 18 -13.15 -12.52 -1.53
C GLU A 18 -12.34 -11.34 -2.07
N LEU A 19 -12.99 -10.19 -2.27
CA LEU A 19 -12.35 -8.98 -2.79
C LEU A 19 -11.37 -8.36 -1.78
N ILE A 20 -11.65 -8.47 -0.48
CA ILE A 20 -10.70 -8.10 0.59
C ILE A 20 -9.45 -8.98 0.50
N LEU A 21 -9.62 -10.30 0.35
CA LEU A 21 -8.49 -11.23 0.23
C LEU A 21 -7.66 -10.98 -1.03
N GLU A 22 -8.30 -10.70 -2.17
CA GLU A 22 -7.62 -10.29 -3.40
C GLU A 22 -6.76 -9.04 -3.19
N ARG A 23 -7.30 -8.03 -2.52
CA ARG A 23 -6.55 -6.81 -2.16
C ARG A 23 -5.38 -7.12 -1.23
N CYS A 24 -5.58 -7.97 -0.22
CA CYS A 24 -4.51 -8.40 0.69
C CYS A 24 -3.36 -9.06 -0.08
N ASN A 25 -3.69 -9.99 -0.98
CA ASN A 25 -2.71 -10.66 -1.85
C ASN A 25 -1.96 -9.67 -2.74
N LEU A 26 -2.66 -8.67 -3.28
CA LEU A 26 -2.06 -7.62 -4.10
C LEU A 26 -1.07 -6.76 -3.30
N ILE A 27 -1.43 -6.39 -2.07
CA ILE A 27 -0.55 -5.64 -1.15
C ILE A 27 0.68 -6.48 -0.78
N GLU A 28 0.52 -7.76 -0.44
CA GLU A 28 1.66 -8.64 -0.15
C GLU A 28 2.60 -8.78 -1.35
N HIS A 29 2.03 -8.93 -2.54
CA HIS A 29 2.81 -9.01 -3.77
C HIS A 29 3.54 -7.69 -4.03
N ALA A 30 2.87 -6.55 -3.88
CA ALA A 30 3.50 -5.24 -4.01
C ALA A 30 4.64 -5.06 -3.01
N SER A 31 4.46 -5.46 -1.74
CA SER A 31 5.54 -5.37 -0.73
C SER A 31 6.78 -6.20 -1.06
N ARG A 32 6.64 -7.23 -1.91
CA ARG A 32 7.75 -8.04 -2.41
C ARG A 32 8.52 -7.37 -3.55
N ASN A 33 7.82 -6.59 -4.39
CA ASN A 33 8.35 -6.02 -5.62
C ASN A 33 8.76 -4.55 -5.50
N PHE A 34 8.15 -3.81 -4.58
CA PHE A 34 8.40 -2.40 -4.37
C PHE A 34 9.13 -2.20 -3.05
N ASP A 35 10.33 -1.64 -3.12
CA ASP A 35 11.22 -1.50 -1.96
C ASP A 35 10.77 -0.40 -1.00
N PHE A 36 9.93 0.54 -1.46
CA PHE A 36 9.32 1.61 -0.68
C PHE A 36 8.07 1.13 0.09
N ILE A 37 7.66 -0.13 -0.08
CA ILE A 37 6.60 -0.76 0.69
C ILE A 37 7.26 -1.73 1.66
N PRO A 38 7.17 -1.52 2.98
CA PRO A 38 7.69 -2.47 3.95
C PRO A 38 7.04 -3.83 3.78
N LYS A 39 7.74 -4.92 4.11
CA LYS A 39 7.18 -6.28 3.95
C LYS A 39 5.89 -6.41 4.75
N VAL A 40 4.83 -6.78 4.04
CA VAL A 40 3.49 -7.03 4.58
C VAL A 40 3.16 -8.51 4.48
N LYS A 41 2.44 -9.02 5.47
CA LYS A 41 1.81 -10.33 5.45
C LYS A 41 0.45 -10.28 6.14
N PHE A 42 -0.57 -10.80 5.48
CA PHE A 42 -1.88 -11.04 6.03
C PHE A 42 -2.01 -12.50 6.44
N ILE A 43 -2.78 -12.75 7.52
CA ILE A 43 -3.16 -14.09 7.95
C ILE A 43 -4.67 -14.08 8.08
N ASN A 44 -5.34 -14.86 7.23
CA ASN A 44 -6.78 -15.07 7.27
C ASN A 44 -7.11 -16.15 8.31
N LEU A 45 -7.94 -15.80 9.29
CA LEU A 45 -8.51 -16.70 10.29
C LEU A 45 -10.04 -16.73 10.11
N ASP A 46 -10.74 -17.59 10.87
CA ASP A 46 -12.18 -17.80 10.69
C ASP A 46 -13.01 -16.52 10.82
N ASN A 47 -12.71 -15.67 11.82
CA ASN A 47 -13.45 -14.42 12.09
C ASN A 47 -12.58 -13.15 12.01
N GLU A 48 -11.30 -13.30 11.69
CA GLU A 48 -10.34 -12.20 11.76
C GLU A 48 -9.37 -12.20 10.58
N LEU A 49 -8.84 -11.01 10.29
CA LEU A 49 -7.69 -10.80 9.44
C LEU A 49 -6.57 -10.18 10.26
N ILE A 50 -5.42 -10.84 10.31
CA ILE A 50 -4.23 -10.28 10.96
C ILE A 50 -3.35 -9.65 9.89
N TYR A 51 -3.06 -8.36 10.04
CA TYR A 51 -2.08 -7.63 9.26
C TYR A 51 -0.76 -7.52 10.02
N ASN A 52 0.33 -7.95 9.39
CA ASN A 52 1.68 -7.76 9.89
C ASN A 52 2.48 -6.92 8.90
N GLN A 53 3.17 -5.91 9.40
CA GLN A 53 4.11 -5.09 8.62
C GLN A 53 5.46 -5.04 9.32
N THR A 54 6.54 -5.08 8.57
CA THR A 54 7.86 -4.72 9.10
C THR A 54 7.86 -3.26 9.56
N LEU A 55 8.35 -3.01 10.78
CA LEU A 55 8.49 -1.64 11.28
C LEU A 55 9.55 -0.88 10.48
N VAL A 56 9.24 0.39 10.22
CA VAL A 56 10.16 1.35 9.60
C VAL A 56 10.64 2.29 10.69
N GLU A 57 11.94 2.37 10.88
CA GLU A 57 12.53 3.35 11.79
C GLU A 57 12.36 4.75 11.21
N LYS A 58 11.84 5.68 12.01
CA LYS A 58 11.53 7.04 11.53
C LYS A 58 12.71 7.97 11.74
N HIS A 59 13.22 8.51 10.64
CA HIS A 59 14.24 9.56 10.63
C HIS A 59 13.63 10.93 10.32
N ASN A 60 14.32 12.00 10.74
CA ASN A 60 13.85 13.36 10.53
C ASN A 60 14.16 13.85 9.11
N PHE A 61 13.17 13.73 8.23
CA PHE A 61 13.27 14.21 6.84
C PHE A 61 13.57 15.71 6.74
N ASN A 62 13.23 16.53 7.74
CA ASN A 62 13.49 17.97 7.66
C ASN A 62 14.99 18.31 7.69
N LYS A 63 15.83 17.43 8.24
CA LYS A 63 17.29 17.60 8.31
C LYS A 63 18.02 17.31 7.00
N ILE A 64 17.32 16.78 5.99
CA ILE A 64 17.89 16.45 4.69
C ILE A 64 18.07 17.71 3.83
N GLU A 65 19.17 17.78 3.09
CA GLU A 65 19.47 18.89 2.18
C GLU A 65 18.42 19.00 1.07
N LYS A 66 18.21 20.21 0.53
CA LYS A 66 17.12 20.47 -0.42
C LYS A 66 17.20 19.59 -1.67
N ASN A 67 18.38 19.41 -2.24
CA ASN A 67 18.57 18.64 -3.48
C ASN A 67 18.31 17.15 -3.23
N GLU A 68 18.82 16.60 -2.12
CA GLU A 68 18.61 15.22 -1.72
C GLU A 68 17.11 14.94 -1.44
N LYS A 69 16.40 15.89 -0.80
CA LYS A 69 14.93 15.80 -0.64
C LYS A 69 14.23 15.67 -1.98
N LEU A 70 14.62 16.45 -2.99
CA LEU A 70 14.02 16.40 -4.32
C LEU A 70 14.24 15.03 -4.96
N GLU A 71 15.45 14.48 -4.88
CA GLU A 71 15.76 13.15 -5.40
C GLU A 71 14.92 12.05 -4.73
N ILE A 72 14.82 12.08 -3.40
CA ILE A 72 13.99 11.15 -2.62
C ILE A 72 12.50 11.26 -3.02
N LEU A 73 11.99 12.48 -3.17
CA LEU A 73 10.61 12.72 -3.59
C LEU A 73 10.34 12.25 -5.02
N HIS A 74 11.28 12.49 -5.94
CA HIS A 74 11.18 11.98 -7.31
C HIS A 74 11.19 10.46 -7.35
N TYR A 75 12.08 9.82 -6.58
CA TYR A 75 12.11 8.37 -6.43
C TYR A 75 10.77 7.82 -5.90
N PHE A 76 10.23 8.45 -4.87
CA PHE A 76 8.95 8.05 -4.28
C PHE A 76 7.79 8.22 -5.27
N ALA A 77 7.70 9.35 -5.98
CA ALA A 77 6.69 9.61 -6.99
C ALA A 77 6.74 8.60 -8.15
N ASN A 78 7.94 8.27 -8.63
CA ASN A 78 8.13 7.26 -9.67
C ASN A 78 7.67 5.86 -9.22
N ASN A 79 7.91 5.50 -7.96
CA ASN A 79 7.43 4.24 -7.41
C ASN A 79 5.91 4.20 -7.23
N LEU A 80 5.28 5.33 -6.85
CA LEU A 80 3.82 5.44 -6.81
C LEU A 80 3.19 5.24 -8.20
N GLN A 81 3.81 5.78 -9.25
CA GLN A 81 3.34 5.57 -10.62
C GLN A 81 3.45 4.09 -11.01
N LYS A 82 4.61 3.47 -10.80
CA LYS A 82 4.81 2.03 -11.11
C LYS A 82 3.84 1.13 -10.33
N MET A 83 3.56 1.47 -9.08
CA MET A 83 2.58 0.75 -8.26
C MET A 83 1.15 0.91 -8.81
N THR A 84 0.80 2.10 -9.30
CA THR A 84 -0.49 2.34 -9.96
C THR A 84 -0.60 1.55 -11.26
N ASP A 85 0.47 1.48 -12.05
CA ASP A 85 0.53 0.68 -13.27
C ASP A 85 0.44 -0.83 -12.98
N PHE A 86 0.95 -1.25 -11.81
CA PHE A 86 0.79 -2.58 -11.24
C PHE A 86 -0.65 -2.88 -10.76
N GLY A 87 -1.54 -1.89 -10.78
CA GLY A 87 -2.95 -2.04 -10.43
C GLY A 87 -3.26 -1.87 -8.94
N LEU A 88 -2.29 -1.39 -8.14
CA LEU A 88 -2.48 -1.11 -6.71
C LEU A 88 -2.46 0.39 -6.45
N ILE A 89 -3.46 0.88 -5.72
CA ILE A 89 -3.50 2.24 -5.19
C ILE A 89 -3.61 2.15 -3.67
N HIS A 90 -2.82 2.96 -2.97
CA HIS A 90 -2.83 3.02 -1.51
C HIS A 90 -4.16 3.54 -0.97
N GLY A 91 -4.61 4.69 -1.48
CA GLY A 91 -5.91 5.25 -1.15
C GLY A 91 -5.90 6.36 -0.10
N ASP A 92 -4.99 6.29 0.86
CA ASP A 92 -4.86 7.28 1.95
C ASP A 92 -3.41 7.81 2.07
N ILE A 93 -2.91 8.44 1.00
CA ILE A 93 -1.56 9.02 1.02
C ILE A 93 -1.61 10.37 1.74
N LYS A 94 -1.09 10.38 2.97
CA LYS A 94 -0.93 11.56 3.82
C LYS A 94 0.39 11.50 4.57
N ARG A 95 0.83 12.62 5.15
CA ARG A 95 2.15 12.72 5.82
C ARG A 95 2.38 11.69 6.92
N SER A 96 1.34 11.27 7.65
CA SER A 96 1.48 10.24 8.70
C SER A 96 1.76 8.84 8.15
N ASN A 97 1.41 8.59 6.89
CA ASN A 97 1.50 7.27 6.24
C ASN A 97 2.75 7.17 5.35
N VAL A 98 3.58 8.22 5.32
CA VAL A 98 4.85 8.26 4.61
C VAL A 98 5.98 8.46 5.62
N VAL A 99 6.84 7.44 5.76
CA VAL A 99 7.92 7.40 6.77
C VAL A 99 9.26 7.43 6.09
N PHE A 100 10.08 8.42 6.41
CA PHE A 100 11.47 8.47 5.99
C PHE A 100 12.32 7.58 6.89
N ASP A 101 13.09 6.64 6.30
CA ASP A 101 13.94 5.68 7.03
C ASP A 101 15.41 6.06 7.09
N GLY A 102 15.77 7.29 6.68
CA GLY A 102 17.15 7.73 6.56
C GLY A 102 17.71 7.59 5.14
N ILE A 103 17.03 6.83 4.27
CA ILE A 103 17.45 6.60 2.88
C ILE A 103 16.31 6.94 1.91
N LYS A 104 15.09 6.49 2.20
CA LYS A 104 13.92 6.62 1.32
C LYS A 104 12.62 6.84 2.10
N LEU A 105 11.58 7.21 1.36
CA LEU A 105 10.23 7.31 1.88
C LEU A 105 9.52 5.97 1.73
N ASN A 106 9.03 5.44 2.83
CA ASN A 106 8.25 4.20 2.89
C ASN A 106 6.78 4.52 3.01
N LEU A 107 5.94 3.84 2.23
CA LEU A 107 4.48 3.94 2.31
C LEU A 107 3.94 2.83 3.22
N ILE A 108 3.30 3.23 4.31
CA ILE A 108 2.78 2.36 5.36
C ILE A 108 1.27 2.55 5.52
N ASP A 109 0.67 1.78 6.43
CA ASP A 109 -0.76 1.92 6.80
C ASP A 109 -1.71 1.46 5.68
N TRP A 110 -1.44 0.26 5.17
CA TRP A 110 -2.22 -0.37 4.10
C TRP A 110 -3.56 -0.90 4.62
N GLU A 111 -4.65 -0.40 4.05
CA GLU A 111 -6.00 -0.80 4.45
C GLU A 111 -6.54 -1.96 3.59
N PRO A 112 -6.86 -3.12 4.17
CA PRO A 112 -7.42 -4.28 3.46
C PRO A 112 -8.82 -4.04 2.90
N SER A 113 -9.63 -3.16 3.50
CA SER A 113 -11.01 -2.89 3.08
C SER A 113 -11.21 -1.49 2.44
N PHE A 114 -10.16 -0.95 1.81
CA PHE A 114 -10.20 0.42 1.31
C PHE A 114 -11.33 0.67 0.29
N LYS A 115 -12.30 1.52 0.68
CA LYS A 115 -13.58 1.74 -0.02
C LYS A 115 -13.49 2.57 -1.31
N LEU A 116 -12.36 3.20 -1.59
CA LEU A 116 -12.22 4.05 -2.78
C LEU A 116 -11.62 3.22 -3.93
N TYR A 117 -12.49 2.93 -4.90
CA TYR A 117 -12.18 2.55 -6.30
C TYR A 117 -12.15 1.08 -6.72
N PHE A 118 -13.04 0.22 -6.21
CA PHE A 118 -13.51 -0.88 -7.07
C PHE A 118 -14.22 -0.32 -8.33
N GLU A 119 -14.89 0.83 -8.23
CA GLU A 119 -15.48 1.50 -9.41
C GLU A 119 -14.46 1.99 -10.44
N ALA A 120 -13.26 2.48 -10.05
CA ALA A 120 -12.25 2.83 -11.05
C ALA A 120 -11.51 1.60 -11.56
N LEU A 121 -11.32 0.56 -10.74
CA LEU A 121 -10.77 -0.71 -11.23
C LEU A 121 -11.73 -1.34 -12.26
N ILE A 122 -13.03 -1.40 -11.98
CA ILE A 122 -14.08 -1.82 -12.91
C ILE A 122 -14.09 -0.91 -14.15
N LYS A 123 -14.05 0.42 -14.01
CA LYS A 123 -13.99 1.33 -15.16
C LYS A 123 -12.72 1.13 -16.00
N ILE A 124 -11.56 0.88 -15.39
CA ILE A 124 -10.30 0.63 -16.09
C ILE A 124 -10.33 -0.73 -16.80
N VAL A 125 -10.82 -1.78 -16.14
CA VAL A 125 -10.99 -3.13 -16.71
C VAL A 125 -12.00 -3.09 -17.85
N LEU A 126 -13.19 -2.51 -17.66
CA LEU A 126 -14.21 -2.35 -18.69
C LEU A 126 -13.71 -1.50 -19.86
N LYS A 127 -13.01 -0.39 -19.60
CA LYS A 127 -12.44 0.47 -20.65
C LYS A 127 -11.38 -0.30 -21.46
N ARG A 128 -10.55 -1.13 -20.82
CA ARG A 128 -9.57 -2.01 -21.52
C ARG A 128 -10.24 -3.15 -22.30
N MET A 129 -11.39 -3.65 -21.84
CA MET A 129 -12.18 -4.65 -22.58
C MET A 129 -12.90 -4.04 -23.79
N LEU A 130 -13.36 -2.79 -23.70
CA LEU A 130 -14.08 -2.09 -24.77
C LEU A 130 -13.16 -1.49 -25.85
N ILE A 131 -11.88 -1.22 -25.54
CA ILE A 131 -10.89 -0.70 -26.49
C ILE A 131 -10.25 -1.82 -27.33
N LYS A 132 -10.45 -3.10 -27.00
CA LYS A 132 -10.10 -4.22 -27.87
C LYS A 132 -11.20 -4.42 -28.94
N LYS A 133 -11.23 -3.54 -29.95
CA LYS A 133 -11.76 -3.80 -31.29
C LYS A 133 -10.99 -2.96 -32.30
#